data_AF-A0A356VSM3-F1
#
_entry.id   AF-A0A356VSM3-F1
#
_cell.length_a   1.000
_cell.length_b   1.000
_cell.length_c   1.000
_cell.angle_alpha   90.00
_cell.angle_beta   90.00
_cell.angle_gamma   90.00
#
_symmetry.space_group_name_H-M   'P 1'
#
loop_
_entity.id
_entity.type
_entity.pdbx_description
1 polymer ?
#
loop_
_entity_poly.entity_id
_entity_poly.type
_entity_poly.pdbx_seq_one_letter_code
_entity_poly.pdbx_strand_id
1 'polypeptide(L)' 'MSSVAFIGLGSNLNNPVSQVELAITNLAKLPKTQLLKSSSLYFSKPQGPQDQPDFVNAVAKV' A
#
# COMPACT_ATOMS: atom_id res chain seq x y z
N MET A 1 21.54 -12.96 3.83
CA MET A 1 20.24 -13.63 4.07
C MET A 1 19.14 -12.75 3.47
N SER A 2 18.16 -13.37 2.82
CA SER A 2 16.92 -12.68 2.44
C SER A 2 15.88 -12.91 3.54
N SER A 3 15.06 -11.90 3.84
CA SER A 3 13.95 -11.99 4.80
C SER A 3 12.67 -11.58 4.09
N VAL A 4 11.56 -12.26 4.40
CA VAL A 4 10.25 -11.88 3.88
C VAL A 4 9.62 -10.87 4.83
N ALA A 5 9.10 -9.77 4.28
CA ALA A 5 8.35 -8.77 5.02
C ALA A 5 6.98 -8.50 4.37
N PHE A 6 6.03 -8.07 5.20
CA PHE A 6 4.71 -7.62 4.76
C PHE A 6 4.55 -6.14 5.12
N ILE A 7 4.25 -5.32 4.12
CA ILE A 7 4.14 -3.87 4.26
C ILE A 7 2.70 -3.47 4.00
N GLY A 8 2.07 -2.82 4.99
CA GLY A 8 0.77 -2.17 4.81
C GLY A 8 0.93 -0.83 4.09
N LEU A 9 0.10 -0.59 3.09
CA LEU A 9 0.03 0.64 2.31
C LEU A 9 -1.37 1.23 2.44
N GLY A 10 -1.46 2.54 2.61
CA GLY A 10 -2.73 3.25 2.75
C GLY A 10 -2.64 4.68 2.23
N SER A 11 -3.68 5.13 1.54
CA SER A 11 -3.84 6.53 1.11
C SER A 11 -5.31 6.92 1.11
N ASN A 12 -5.62 8.17 1.46
CA ASN A 12 -6.98 8.73 1.45
C ASN A 12 -7.06 10.10 0.77
N LEU A 13 -5.96 10.63 0.22
CA LEU A 13 -5.91 11.94 -0.43
C LEU A 13 -5.33 11.82 -1.84
N ASN A 14 -5.64 12.80 -2.69
CA ASN A 14 -4.99 13.02 -3.98
C ASN A 14 -4.88 11.76 -4.86
N ASN A 15 -6.05 11.20 -5.22
CA ASN A 15 -6.18 9.95 -5.98
C ASN A 15 -5.54 8.75 -5.26
N PRO A 16 -6.19 8.24 -4.21
CA PRO A 16 -5.59 7.24 -3.32
C PRO A 16 -5.30 5.90 -3.99
N VAL A 17 -6.07 5.52 -5.02
CA VAL A 17 -5.81 4.32 -5.84
C VAL A 17 -4.44 4.44 -6.51
N SER A 18 -4.21 5.51 -7.28
CA SER A 18 -2.95 5.71 -7.99
C SER A 18 -1.76 5.85 -7.06
N GLN A 19 -1.94 6.46 -5.88
CA GLN A 19 -0.88 6.55 -4.86
C GLN A 19 -0.44 5.16 -4.37
N VAL A 20 -1.39 4.28 -4.06
CA VAL A 20 -1.08 2.92 -3.59
C VAL A 20 -0.45 2.08 -4.71
N GLU A 21 -0.96 2.17 -5.94
CA GLU A 21 -0.36 1.49 -7.10
C GLU A 21 1.08 1.95 -7.39
N LEU A 22 1.33 3.26 -7.28
CA LEU A 22 2.66 3.83 -7.43
C LEU A 22 3.60 3.37 -6.31
N ALA A 23 3.13 3.30 -5.06
CA ALA A 23 3.90 2.80 -3.93
C ALA A 23 4.31 1.33 -4.15
N ILE A 24 3.39 0.47 -4.60
CA ILE A 24 3.69 -0.94 -4.95
C ILE A 24 4.75 -1.01 -6.05
N THR A 25 4.60 -0.19 -7.10
CA THR A 25 5.55 -0.12 -8.22
C THR A 25 6.94 0.35 -7.76
N ASN A 26 7.00 1.31 -6.84
CA ASN A 26 8.25 1.83 -6.30
C ASN A 26 8.93 0.83 -5.37
N LEU A 27 8.19 0.09 -4.55
CA LEU A 27 8.72 -1.02 -3.74
C LEU A 27 9.42 -2.06 -4.62
N ALA A 28 8.84 -2.39 -5.79
CA ALA A 28 9.44 -3.32 -6.74
C ALA A 28 10.76 -2.82 -7.37
N LYS A 29 11.06 -1.53 -7.28
CA LYS A 29 12.26 -0.89 -7.83
C LYS A 29 13.35 -0.65 -6.77
N LEU A 30 13.07 -0.91 -5.50
CA LEU A 30 14.05 -0.66 -4.43
C LEU A 30 15.24 -1.64 -4.53
N PRO A 31 16.48 -1.15 -4.31
CA PRO A 31 17.64 -2.03 -4.24
C PRO A 31 17.47 -3.08 -3.15
N LYS A 32 17.93 -4.32 -3.43
CA LYS A 32 17.89 -5.45 -2.49
C LYS A 32 16.48 -5.80 -1.99
N THR A 33 15.44 -5.36 -2.70
CA THR A 33 14.04 -5.65 -2.40
C THR A 33 13.42 -6.31 -3.63
N GLN A 34 12.59 -7.31 -3.42
CA GLN A 34 11.86 -7.96 -4.50
C GLN A 34 10.38 -7.99 -4.14
N LEU A 35 9.54 -7.31 -4.92
CA LEU A 35 8.10 -7.47 -4.75
C LEU A 35 7.69 -8.89 -5.17
N LEU A 36 7.23 -9.68 -4.21
CA LEU A 36 6.80 -11.06 -4.42
C LEU A 36 5.31 -11.13 -4.77
N LYS A 37 4.48 -10.31 -4.11
CA LYS A 37 3.03 -10.25 -4.34
C LYS A 37 2.44 -8.97 -3.75
N SER A 38 1.35 -8.48 -4.35
CA SER A 38 0.45 -7.51 -3.73
C SER A 38 -0.94 -8.11 -3.52
N SER A 39 -1.67 -7.63 -2.52
CA SER A 39 -3.11 -7.88 -2.39
C SER A 39 -3.90 -7.10 -3.42
N SER A 40 -5.20 -7.37 -3.51
CA SER A 40 -6.16 -6.43 -4.08
C SER A 40 -6.16 -5.10 -3.32
N LEU A 41 -6.68 -4.05 -3.95
CA LEU A 41 -6.96 -2.78 -3.29
C LEU A 41 -8.31 -2.86 -2.56
N TYR A 42 -8.35 -2.37 -1.33
CA TYR A 42 -9.56 -2.35 -0.50
C TYR A 42 -9.91 -0.93 -0.09
N PHE A 43 -11.18 -0.57 -0.21
CA PHE A 43 -11.72 0.67 0.34
C PHE A 43 -12.18 0.43 1.78
N SER A 44 -11.86 1.35 2.69
CA SER A 44 -12.33 1.30 4.08
C SER A 44 -12.52 2.69 4.68
N LYS A 45 -13.43 2.79 5.65
CA LYS A 45 -13.59 4.00 6.47
C LYS A 45 -12.32 4.30 7.28
N PRO A 46 -12.02 5.58 7.56
CA PRO A 46 -10.92 5.93 8.46
C PRO A 46 -11.17 5.35 9.85
N GLN A 47 -10.10 4.84 10.48
CA GLN A 47 -10.14 4.49 11.91
C GLN A 47 -9.71 5.72 12.72
N GLY A 48 -10.60 6.23 13.59
CA GLY A 48 -10.38 7.48 14.32
C GLY A 48 -11.34 8.59 13.85
N PRO A 49 -10.88 9.85 13.70
CA PRO A 49 -11.72 10.95 13.22
C PRO A 49 -12.38 10.61 11.88
N GLN A 50 -13.70 10.84 11.79
CA GLN A 50 -14.52 10.45 10.65
C GLN A 50 -14.68 11.57 9.61
N ASP A 51 -14.14 12.75 9.87
CA ASP A 51 -14.15 13.94 9.00
C ASP A 51 -13.13 13.86 7.85
N GLN A 52 -12.71 12.66 7.49
CA GLN A 52 -11.69 12.37 6.47
C GLN A 52 -12.24 11.46 5.38
N PRO A 53 -11.69 11.53 4.14
CA PRO A 53 -12.09 10.62 3.08
C PRO A 53 -11.77 9.16 3.41
N ASP A 54 -12.47 8.25 2.72
CA ASP A 54 -12.20 6.82 2.79
C ASP A 54 -10.78 6.50 2.30
N PHE A 55 -10.16 5.49 2.92
CA PHE A 55 -8.84 5.00 2.55
C PHE A 55 -8.92 3.95 1.46
N VAL A 56 -7.93 3.94 0.58
CA VAL A 56 -7.52 2.77 -0.20
C VAL A 56 -6.35 2.11 0.51
N ASN A 57 -6.46 0.82 0.80
CA ASN A 57 -5.47 0.04 1.49
C ASN A 57 -5.02 -1.19 0.68
N ALA A 58 -3.77 -1.60 0.86
CA ALA A 58 -3.20 -2.82 0.29
C ALA A 58 -2.07 -3.38 1.16
N VAL A 59 -1.66 -4.62 0.89
CA VAL A 59 -0.48 -5.25 1.48
C VAL A 59 0.48 -5.68 0.37
N ALA A 60 1.76 -5.36 0.54
CA ALA A 60 2.85 -5.84 -0.30
C ALA A 60 3.69 -6.87 0.45
N LYS A 61 3.93 -8.03 -0.17
CA LYS A 61 4.89 -9.03 0.28
C LYS A 61 6.20 -8.79 -0.46
N VAL A 62 7.27 -8.48 0.26
CA VAL A 62 8.63 -8.26 -0.26
C VAL A 62 9.65 -9.19 0.37
#